data_AF-A0A496VYY8-F1
#
_entry.id   AF-A0A496VYY8-F1
#
_cell.length_a   1.000
_cell.length_b   1.000
_cell.length_c   1.000
_cell.angle_alpha   90.00
_cell.angle_beta   90.00
_cell.angle_gamma   90.00
#
_symmetry.space_group_name_H-M   'P 1'
#
loop_
_entity.id
_entity.type
_entity.pdbx_description
1 polymer ?
#
loop_
_entity_poly.entity_id
_entity_poly.type
_entity_poly.pdbx_seq_one_letter_code
_entity_poly.pdbx_strand_id
1 'polypeptide(L)' 'MCWQWAKINSIKGKPMSVGDAWIAATALHYNMPLITHNIKHFEHLKELGLNIITVQTEPDKSQAKAG' A
#
# COMPACT_ATOMS: atom_id res chain seq x y z
N MET A 1 -0.93 -1.67 17.51
CA MET A 1 -1.21 -2.41 16.25
C MET A 1 -2.70 -2.74 16.04
N CYS A 2 -3.37 -3.47 16.94
CA CYS A 2 -4.77 -3.91 16.73
C CYS A 2 -5.76 -2.76 16.46
N TRP A 3 -5.58 -1.61 17.12
CA TRP A 3 -6.40 -0.41 16.88
C TRP A 3 -6.25 0.15 15.46
N GLN A 4 -5.05 0.10 14.88
CA GLN A 4 -4.82 0.56 13.50
C GLN A 4 -5.46 -0.39 12.50
N TRP A 5 -5.33 -1.70 12.73
CA TRP A 5 -6.01 -2.71 11.93
C TRP A 5 -7.53 -2.52 11.98
N ALA A 6 -8.11 -2.31 13.17
CA ALA A 6 -9.53 -2.05 13.33
C ALA A 6 -9.97 -0.75 12.62
N LYS A 7 -9.17 0.32 12.73
CA LYS A 7 -9.43 1.59 12.03
C LYS A 7 -9.45 1.41 10.51
N ILE A 8 -8.48 0.69 9.94
CA ILE A 8 -8.43 0.37 8.50
C ILE A 8 -9.69 -0.40 8.08
N ASN A 9 -10.06 -1.44 8.83
CA ASN A 9 -11.22 -2.28 8.49
C ASN A 9 -12.57 -1.59 8.72
N SER A 10 -12.61 -0.49 9.48
CA SER A 10 -13.82 0.30 9.68
C SER A 10 -14.17 1.21 8.49
N ILE A 11 -13.27 1.35 7.51
CA ILE A 11 -13.48 2.20 6.32
C ILE A 11 -14.50 1.52 5.41
N LYS A 12 -15.71 2.12 5.33
CA LYS A 12 -16.79 1.63 4.48
C LYS A 12 -16.44 1.76 3.00
N GLY A 13 -16.80 0.75 2.21
CA GLY A 13 -16.61 0.76 0.75
C GLY A 13 -15.16 0.54 0.28
N LYS A 14 -14.23 0.26 1.20
CA LYS A 14 -12.83 -0.06 0.89
C LYS A 14 -12.40 -1.36 1.59
N PRO A 15 -13.02 -2.52 1.26
CA PRO A 15 -12.59 -3.78 1.83
C PRO A 15 -11.12 -4.05 1.46
N MET A 16 -10.35 -4.55 2.43
CA MET A 16 -8.93 -4.84 2.30
C MET A 16 -8.66 -6.27 2.74
N SER A 17 -7.69 -6.95 2.12
CA SER A 17 -7.29 -8.27 2.58
C SER A 17 -6.71 -8.21 4.01
N VAL A 18 -6.88 -9.28 4.79
CA VAL A 18 -6.36 -9.32 6.17
C VAL A 18 -4.86 -9.06 6.21
N GLY A 19 -4.11 -9.58 5.24
CA GLY A 19 -2.66 -9.38 5.12
C GLY A 19 -2.30 -7.92 4.82
N ASP A 20 -2.91 -7.31 3.80
CA ASP A 20 -2.66 -5.90 3.47
C ASP A 20 -3.00 -4.98 4.64
N ALA A 21 -4.09 -5.26 5.37
CA ALA A 21 -4.49 -4.49 6.54
C ALA A 21 -3.44 -4.56 7.67
N TRP A 22 -2.82 -5.73 7.90
CA TRP A 22 -1.74 -5.85 8.87
C TRP A 22 -0.45 -5.17 8.41
N ILE A 23 -0.09 -5.27 7.13
CA ILE A 23 1.08 -4.58 6.58
C ILE A 23 0.91 -3.05 6.74
N ALA A 24 -0.24 -2.52 6.36
CA ALA A 24 -0.54 -1.09 6.49
C ALA A 24 -0.61 -0.65 7.95
N ALA A 25 -1.24 -1.44 8.83
CA ALA A 25 -1.27 -1.15 10.26
C ALA A 25 0.14 -1.12 10.87
N THR A 26 1.04 -2.01 10.43
CA THR A 26 2.45 -2.01 10.85
C THR A 26 3.14 -0.72 10.46
N ALA A 27 3.05 -0.33 9.18
CA ALA A 27 3.67 0.89 8.66
C ALA A 27 3.16 2.14 9.38
N LEU A 28 1.85 2.25 9.60
CA LEU A 28 1.25 3.33 10.39
C LEU A 28 1.71 3.31 11.85
N HIS A 29 1.92 2.13 12.46
CA HIS A 29 2.32 2.03 13.87
C HIS A 29 3.70 2.60 14.11
N TYR A 30 4.64 2.25 13.24
CA TYR A 30 6.03 2.63 13.36
C TYR A 30 6.37 3.92 12.58
N ASN A 31 5.37 4.56 11.98
CA ASN A 31 5.54 5.74 11.14
C ASN A 31 6.58 5.52 10.01
N MET A 32 6.51 4.35 9.37
CA MET A 32 7.44 3.92 8.32
C MET A 32 6.80 4.01 6.94
N PRO A 33 7.59 4.27 5.88
CA PRO A 33 7.09 4.17 4.52
C PRO A 33 6.73 2.72 4.16
N LEU A 34 5.62 2.54 3.45
CA LEU A 34 5.22 1.27 2.86
C LEU A 34 5.68 1.23 1.39
N ILE A 35 6.62 0.35 1.10
CA ILE A 35 7.09 0.10 -0.27
C ILE A 35 6.16 -0.95 -0.89
N THR A 36 5.56 -0.64 -2.05
CA THR A 36 4.68 -1.59 -2.74
C THR A 36 4.63 -1.36 -4.25
N HIS A 37 4.41 -2.44 -4.99
CA HIS A 37 4.03 -2.38 -6.40
C HIS A 37 2.51 -2.22 -6.59
N ASN A 38 1.70 -2.52 -5.55
CA ASN A 38 0.24 -2.55 -5.61
C ASN A 38 -0.38 -1.30 -4.97
N ILE A 39 0.03 -0.12 -5.43
CA ILE A 39 -0.31 1.19 -4.83
C ILE A 39 -1.82 1.34 -4.59
N LYS A 40 -2.63 0.90 -5.56
CA LYS A 40 -4.10 1.03 -5.53
C LYS A 40 -4.74 0.40 -4.30
N HIS A 41 -4.12 -0.64 -3.72
CA HIS A 41 -4.64 -1.30 -2.52
C HIS A 41 -4.50 -0.41 -1.29
N PHE A 42 -3.47 0.42 -1.23
CA PHE A 42 -3.10 1.19 -0.04
C PHE A 42 -3.41 2.67 -0.14
N GLU A 43 -3.73 3.18 -1.34
CA GLU A 43 -3.84 4.62 -1.60
C GLU A 43 -4.84 5.35 -0.71
N HIS A 44 -5.99 4.73 -0.42
CA HIS A 44 -7.01 5.32 0.45
C HIS A 44 -6.54 5.48 1.92
N LEU A 45 -5.43 4.84 2.31
CA LEU A 45 -4.84 4.98 3.65
C LEU A 45 -3.88 6.16 3.76
N LYS A 46 -3.60 6.89 2.66
CA LYS A 46 -2.85 8.16 2.72
C LYS A 46 -3.55 9.17 3.65
N GLU A 47 -4.89 9.16 3.67
CA GLU A 47 -5.70 9.99 4.59
C GLU A 47 -5.47 9.63 6.07
N LEU A 48 -5.00 8.42 6.36
CA LEU A 48 -4.59 7.99 7.70
C LEU A 48 -3.12 8.28 8.02
N GLY A 49 -2.40 8.94 7.11
CA GLY A 49 -0.98 9.25 7.25
C GLY A 49 -0.03 8.17 6.72
N LEU A 50 -0.52 7.20 5.94
CA LEU A 50 0.35 6.18 5.36
C LEU A 50 1.23 6.80 4.26
N ASN A 51 2.55 6.81 4.47
CA ASN A 51 3.52 7.16 3.44
C ASN A 51 3.75 5.95 2.53
N ILE A 52 3.57 6.11 1.21
CA ILE A 52 3.72 5.02 0.23
C ILE A 52 4.85 5.37 -0.72
N ILE A 53 5.80 4.44 -0.85
CA ILE A 53 6.90 4.53 -1.81
C ILE A 53 6.68 3.53 -2.92
N THR A 54 6.87 3.97 -4.15
CA THR A 54 6.63 3.19 -5.35
C THR A 54 7.86 3.29 -6.22
N VAL A 55 8.39 2.14 -6.67
CA VAL A 55 9.48 2.16 -7.64
C VAL A 55 8.90 2.50 -9.01
N GLN A 56 9.30 3.64 -9.58
CA GLN A 56 9.10 3.87 -11.01
C GLN A 56 10.10 2.98 -11.74
N THR A 57 9.62 1.85 -12.25
CA THR A 57 10.41 1.09 -13.21
C THR A 57 10.42 1.88 -14.51
N GLU A 58 11.58 2.41 -14.90
CA GLU A 58 11.80 2.79 -16.30
C GLU A 58 11.43 1.60 -17.18
N PRO A 59 10.77 1.80 -18.33
CA PRO A 59 10.44 0.69 -19.22
C PRO A 59 11.73 -0.03 -19.60
N ASP A 60 11.79 -1.32 -19.31
CA ASP A 60 12.90 -2.18 -19.67
C ASP A 60 13.10 -2.16 -21.19
N LYS A 61 14.16 -1.49 -21.64
CA LYS A 61 14.53 -1.35 -23.05
C LYS A 61 14.89 -2.70 -23.70
N SER A 62 15.01 -3.78 -22.92
CA SER A 62 15.25 -5.13 -23.42
C SER A 62 14.03 -5.82 -24.02
N GLN A 63 12.81 -5.27 -23.88
CA GLN A 63 11.61 -5.82 -24.52
C GLN A 63 11.23 -5.19 -25.88
N ALA A 64 12.01 -4.23 -26.38
CA ALA A 64 11.83 -3.67 -27.71
C ALA A 64 12.52 -4.55 -28.79
N LYS A 65 12.03 -5.78 -29.00
CA LYS A 65 12.32 -6.56 -30.21
C LYS A 65 11.33 -7.72 -30.39
N ALA A 66 10.26 -7.46 -31.14
CA ALA A 66 9.65 -8.35 -32.14
C ALA A 66 8.35 -7.70 -32.62
N GLY A 67 8.37 -7.17 -33.84
CA GLY A 67 7.25 -6.53 -34.52
C GLY A 67 7.74 -5.86 -35.79
#